data_AF-A0A5B8U4F9-F1
#
_entry.id   AF-A0A5B8U4F9-F1
#
_cell.length_a   1.000
_cell.length_b   1.000
_cell.length_c   1.000
_cell.angle_alpha   90.00
_cell.angle_beta   90.00
_cell.angle_gamma   90.00
#
_symmetry.space_group_name_H-M   'P 1'
#
loop_
_entity.id
_entity.type
_entity.pdbx_description
1 polymer ?
#
loop_
_entity_poly.entity_id
_entity_poly.type
_entity_poly.pdbx_seq_one_letter_code
_entity_poly.pdbx_strand_id
1 'polypeptide(L)'
;MRSLRPLLLAGLCALLALPAAASAAPAGARGMAATFPHATALCAKVAAGQAPKRLAGSADKVTAACTTLARDFTATQTTFRAARTSLRTQARTAIATARATCAQARAAGDRAACRAAVRQARGTLRGLRTQLRTARTAYHQGVQAERKAFWTTIRALAGGSTVAPDRTVGPDPGAALPAV
;
A
#
# COMPACT_ATOMS: atom_id res chain seq x y z
N MET A 1 46.43 20.79 -49.40
CA MET A 1 45.03 21.17 -49.10
C MET A 1 44.67 20.56 -47.74
N ARG A 2 44.66 21.40 -46.69
CA ARG A 2 43.48 21.75 -45.87
C ARG A 2 42.93 20.56 -45.07
N SER A 3 43.36 20.37 -43.81
CA SER A 3 42.75 20.89 -42.55
C SER A 3 41.44 20.16 -42.20
N LEU A 4 41.12 19.65 -40.99
CA LEU A 4 41.30 20.14 -39.61
C LEU A 4 41.05 18.98 -38.62
N ARG A 5 41.70 19.02 -37.45
CA ARG A 5 41.24 18.37 -36.20
C ARG A 5 39.97 19.04 -35.68
N PRO A 6 39.14 18.32 -34.91
CA PRO A 6 38.95 18.76 -33.53
C PRO A 6 39.04 17.63 -32.51
N LEU A 7 39.86 17.88 -31.48
CA LEU A 7 39.61 17.42 -30.11
C LEU A 7 38.29 18.05 -29.65
N LEU A 8 37.43 17.30 -28.96
CA LEU A 8 36.56 17.83 -27.89
C LEU A 8 35.85 16.71 -27.11
N LEU A 9 36.27 16.58 -25.85
CA LEU A 9 35.52 16.21 -24.64
C LEU A 9 34.28 15.30 -24.80
N ALA A 10 34.41 14.05 -24.34
CA ALA A 10 33.29 13.30 -23.78
C ALA A 10 33.64 12.93 -22.34
N GLY A 11 33.32 13.86 -21.43
CA GLY A 11 33.51 13.70 -20.00
C GLY A 11 32.57 12.65 -19.42
N LEU A 12 33.14 11.73 -18.65
CA LEU A 12 32.44 10.98 -17.61
C LEU A 12 31.82 11.98 -16.62
N CYS A 13 30.50 11.96 -16.50
CA CYS A 13 29.82 12.32 -15.25
C CYS A 13 28.57 11.44 -15.11
N ALA A 14 28.71 10.40 -14.30
CA ALA A 14 27.63 9.57 -13.81
C ALA A 14 26.64 10.44 -13.03
N LEU A 15 25.43 10.62 -13.55
CA LEU A 15 24.31 11.21 -12.81
C LEU A 15 23.04 10.42 -13.10
N LEU A 16 22.69 9.62 -12.08
CA LEU A 16 21.34 9.23 -11.69
C LEU A 16 20.60 8.32 -12.68
N ALA A 17 20.84 7.03 -12.53
CA ALA A 17 19.75 6.06 -12.61
C ALA A 17 18.71 6.44 -11.54
N LEU A 18 17.79 7.36 -11.87
CA LEU A 18 16.51 7.38 -11.20
C LEU A 18 15.89 6.02 -11.51
N PRO A 19 15.60 5.16 -10.52
CA PRO A 19 14.61 4.13 -10.76
C PRO A 19 13.33 4.91 -11.06
N ALA A 20 12.98 4.99 -12.34
CA ALA A 20 11.64 5.29 -12.77
C ALA A 20 10.78 4.15 -12.24
N ALA A 21 10.41 4.26 -10.96
CA ALA A 21 9.30 3.54 -10.37
C ALA A 21 8.03 4.13 -11.01
N ALA A 22 7.88 3.93 -12.32
CA ALA A 22 6.58 3.78 -12.93
C ALA A 22 6.02 2.48 -12.34
N SER A 23 5.59 2.57 -11.09
CA SER A 23 4.79 1.54 -10.46
C SER A 23 3.49 1.51 -11.25
N ALA A 24 3.42 0.65 -12.25
CA ALA A 24 2.16 0.12 -12.75
C ALA A 24 1.46 -0.49 -11.53
N ALA A 25 0.67 0.33 -10.85
CA ALA A 25 -0.01 -0.07 -9.64
C ALA A 25 -0.96 -1.20 -10.03
N PRO A 26 -0.82 -2.40 -9.45
CA PRO A 26 -1.70 -3.51 -9.78
C PRO A 26 -3.15 -3.05 -9.56
N ALA A 27 -4.02 -3.36 -10.52
CA ALA A 27 -5.43 -2.97 -10.50
C ALA A 27 -6.05 -3.26 -9.11
N GLY A 28 -6.35 -2.21 -8.35
CA GLY A 28 -6.88 -2.28 -6.98
C GLY A 28 -5.93 -1.84 -5.85
N ALA A 29 -4.68 -1.47 -6.15
CA ALA A 29 -3.78 -0.82 -5.22
C ALA A 29 -4.05 0.70 -5.17
N ARG A 30 -4.51 1.21 -4.02
CA ARG A 30 -4.60 2.66 -3.83
C ARG A 30 -3.20 3.24 -3.70
N GLY A 31 -2.87 4.19 -4.57
CA GLY A 31 -1.59 4.89 -4.54
C GLY A 31 -1.44 5.78 -3.32
N MET A 32 -0.19 6.13 -3.02
CA MET A 32 0.17 7.07 -1.94
C MET A 32 -0.55 8.41 -2.10
N ALA A 33 -0.67 8.93 -3.33
CA ALA A 33 -1.39 10.18 -3.64
C ALA A 33 -2.86 10.17 -3.22
N ALA A 34 -3.55 9.04 -3.37
CA ALA A 34 -4.95 8.91 -2.94
C ALA A 34 -5.10 8.83 -1.41
N THR A 35 -4.04 8.43 -0.71
CA THR A 35 -4.05 8.23 0.74
C THR A 35 -3.53 9.47 1.49
N PHE A 36 -2.56 10.18 0.90
CA PHE A 36 -1.91 11.37 1.47
C PHE A 36 -1.82 12.48 0.40
N PRO A 37 -2.95 13.08 -0.03
CA PRO A 37 -2.96 14.02 -1.15
C PRO A 37 -2.06 15.24 -0.91
N HIS A 38 -2.10 15.85 0.27
CA HIS A 38 -1.29 17.03 0.60
C HIS A 38 0.16 16.66 0.87
N ALA A 39 0.43 15.55 1.57
CA ALA A 39 1.81 15.10 1.78
C ALA A 39 2.48 14.78 0.44
N THR A 40 1.81 14.02 -0.43
CA THR A 40 2.34 13.67 -1.76
C THR A 40 2.56 14.91 -2.62
N ALA A 41 1.65 15.90 -2.59
CA ALA A 41 1.83 17.15 -3.30
C ALA A 41 3.01 17.98 -2.77
N LEU A 42 3.22 18.02 -1.45
CA LEU A 42 4.39 18.67 -0.85
C LEU A 42 5.69 17.97 -1.28
N CYS A 43 5.72 16.63 -1.23
CA CYS A 43 6.85 15.84 -1.67
C CYS A 43 7.20 16.08 -3.14
N ALA A 44 6.19 16.12 -4.02
CA ALA A 44 6.38 16.43 -5.43
C ALA A 44 6.97 17.83 -5.67
N LYS A 45 6.48 18.84 -4.94
CA LYS A 45 7.01 20.21 -5.02
C LYS A 45 8.47 20.30 -4.59
N VAL A 46 8.82 19.65 -3.49
CA VAL A 46 10.21 19.63 -3.00
C VAL A 46 11.13 18.89 -3.96
N ALA A 47 10.70 17.75 -4.50
CA ALA A 47 11.45 17.02 -5.53
C ALA A 47 11.67 17.83 -6.82
N ALA A 48 10.75 18.73 -7.16
CA ALA A 48 10.86 19.66 -8.29
C ALA A 48 11.71 20.92 -7.98
N GLY A 49 12.32 21.03 -6.79
CA GLY A 49 13.04 22.24 -6.36
C GLY A 49 12.13 23.43 -6.03
N GLN A 50 10.81 23.21 -5.93
CA GLN A 50 9.79 24.22 -5.67
C GLN A 50 9.26 24.15 -4.24
N ALA A 51 10.17 23.96 -3.28
CA ALA A 51 9.80 23.95 -1.87
C ALA A 51 9.05 25.25 -1.50
N PRO A 52 7.96 25.19 -0.70
CA PRO A 52 7.29 26.39 -0.23
C PRO A 52 8.31 27.35 0.41
N LYS A 53 8.22 28.66 0.13
CA LYS A 53 9.21 29.66 0.61
C LYS A 53 9.57 29.51 2.08
N ARG A 54 8.58 29.23 2.92
CA ARG A 54 8.77 29.07 4.37
C ARG A 54 9.52 27.79 4.77
N LEU A 55 9.52 26.77 3.91
CA LEU A 55 10.22 25.49 4.08
C LEU A 55 11.51 25.37 3.26
N ALA A 56 11.89 26.40 2.48
CA ALA A 56 13.04 26.34 1.58
C ALA A 56 14.35 25.96 2.30
N GLY A 57 14.58 26.51 3.50
CA GLY A 57 15.74 26.16 4.35
C GLY A 57 15.64 24.79 5.03
N SER A 58 14.61 24.00 4.75
CA SER A 58 14.40 22.65 5.30
C SER A 58 14.03 21.64 4.22
N ALA A 59 14.33 21.92 2.95
CA ALA A 59 14.00 21.04 1.83
C ALA A 59 14.50 19.60 2.05
N ASP A 60 15.75 19.42 2.52
CA ASP A 60 16.31 18.09 2.80
C ASP A 60 15.53 17.33 3.89
N LYS A 61 15.07 18.04 4.92
CA LYS A 61 14.24 17.45 5.98
C LYS A 61 12.87 17.03 5.47
N VAL A 62 12.27 17.83 4.57
CA VAL A 62 11.01 17.46 3.92
C VAL A 62 11.21 16.25 3.00
N THR A 63 12.29 16.21 2.22
CA THR A 63 12.67 15.05 1.39
C THR A 63 12.83 13.79 2.23
N ALA A 64 13.54 13.86 3.36
CA ALA A 64 13.70 12.73 4.28
C ALA A 64 12.36 12.25 4.87
N ALA A 65 11.47 13.18 5.24
CA ALA A 65 10.12 12.87 5.71
C ALA A 65 9.28 12.18 4.61
N CYS A 66 9.40 12.62 3.36
CA CYS A 66 8.75 12.03 2.21
C CYS A 66 9.22 10.59 1.94
N THR A 67 10.53 10.34 1.99
CA THR A 67 11.10 8.99 1.85
C THR A 67 10.60 8.05 2.96
N THR A 68 10.57 8.54 4.21
CA THR A 68 10.05 7.81 5.36
C THR A 68 8.58 7.43 5.16
N LEU A 69 7.74 8.41 4.80
CA LEU A 69 6.32 8.17 4.54
C LEU A 69 6.10 7.15 3.42
N ALA A 70 6.84 7.24 2.32
CA ALA A 70 6.71 6.31 1.19
C ALA A 70 7.11 4.88 1.57
N ARG A 71 8.20 4.72 2.31
CA ARG A 71 8.67 3.42 2.82
C ARG A 71 7.65 2.79 3.76
N ASP A 72 7.20 3.54 4.75
CA ASP A 72 6.31 3.03 5.79
C ASP A 72 4.95 2.65 5.20
N PHE A 73 4.38 3.50 4.33
CA PHE A 73 3.14 3.18 3.61
C PHE A 73 3.27 1.93 2.73
N THR A 74 4.43 1.75 2.07
CA THR A 74 4.71 0.55 1.27
C THR A 74 4.76 -0.70 2.13
N ALA A 75 5.37 -0.62 3.32
CA ALA A 75 5.40 -1.72 4.29
C ALA A 75 3.98 -2.07 4.77
N THR A 76 3.19 -1.07 5.17
CA THR A 76 1.80 -1.24 5.62
C THR A 76 0.91 -1.86 4.52
N GLN A 77 1.05 -1.42 3.28
CA GLN A 77 0.36 -2.04 2.14
C GLN A 77 0.80 -3.48 1.89
N THR A 78 2.10 -3.76 1.97
CA THR A 78 2.65 -5.11 1.73
C THR A 78 2.09 -6.10 2.76
N THR A 79 2.12 -5.73 4.04
CA THR A 79 1.57 -6.52 5.14
C THR A 79 0.08 -6.81 4.94
N PHE A 80 -0.72 -5.79 4.62
CA PHE A 80 -2.16 -5.99 4.39
C PHE A 80 -2.44 -6.88 3.18
N ARG A 81 -1.69 -6.72 2.08
CA ARG A 81 -1.83 -7.57 0.89
C ARG A 81 -1.45 -9.02 1.18
N ALA A 82 -0.36 -9.26 1.90
CA ALA A 82 0.06 -10.60 2.30
C ALA A 82 -1.01 -11.28 3.16
N ALA A 83 -1.55 -10.59 4.16
CA ALA A 83 -2.66 -11.08 4.98
C ALA A 83 -3.88 -11.44 4.11
N ARG A 84 -4.30 -10.54 3.21
CA ARG A 84 -5.44 -10.78 2.32
C ARG A 84 -5.23 -11.99 1.40
N THR A 85 -4.04 -12.17 0.84
CA THR A 85 -3.71 -13.31 -0.01
C THR A 85 -3.82 -14.62 0.78
N SER A 86 -3.21 -14.68 1.97
CA SER A 86 -3.29 -15.86 2.85
C SER A 86 -4.74 -16.20 3.21
N LEU A 87 -5.53 -15.22 3.64
CA LEU A 87 -6.94 -15.41 4.01
C LEU A 87 -7.80 -15.89 2.83
N ARG A 88 -7.54 -15.39 1.62
CA ARG A 88 -8.24 -15.84 0.41
C ARG A 88 -7.89 -17.29 0.07
N THR A 89 -6.62 -17.67 0.20
CA THR A 89 -6.20 -19.07 0.00
C THR A 89 -6.90 -19.98 1.00
N GLN A 90 -6.89 -19.64 2.28
CA GLN A 90 -7.58 -20.42 3.32
C GLN A 90 -9.09 -20.54 3.05
N ALA A 91 -9.74 -19.44 2.61
CA ALA A 91 -11.15 -19.44 2.26
C ALA A 91 -11.45 -20.39 1.08
N ARG A 92 -10.63 -20.35 0.03
CA ARG A 92 -10.76 -21.24 -1.14
C ARG A 92 -10.59 -22.70 -0.74
N THR A 93 -9.59 -23.01 0.08
CA THR A 93 -9.37 -24.37 0.59
C THR A 93 -10.57 -24.85 1.38
N ALA A 94 -11.10 -24.06 2.32
CA ALA A 94 -12.27 -24.45 3.11
C ALA A 94 -13.51 -24.75 2.24
N ILE A 95 -13.73 -23.95 1.19
CA ILE A 95 -14.82 -24.18 0.22
C ILE A 95 -14.58 -25.45 -0.59
N ALA A 96 -13.36 -25.66 -1.09
CA ALA A 96 -13.00 -26.84 -1.87
C ALA A 96 -13.17 -28.13 -1.05
N THR A 97 -12.70 -28.14 0.20
CA THR A 97 -12.86 -29.26 1.12
C THR A 97 -14.34 -29.56 1.36
N ALA A 98 -15.17 -28.56 1.68
CA ALA A 98 -16.60 -28.79 1.88
C ALA A 98 -17.30 -29.33 0.63
N ARG A 99 -16.92 -28.86 -0.56
CA ARG A 99 -17.45 -29.38 -1.83
C ARG A 99 -17.08 -30.85 -2.02
N ALA A 100 -15.82 -31.21 -1.80
CA ALA A 100 -15.35 -32.59 -1.91
C ALA A 100 -16.07 -33.52 -0.92
N THR A 101 -16.15 -33.14 0.36
CA THR A 101 -16.86 -33.92 1.38
C THR A 101 -18.34 -34.07 1.04
N CYS A 102 -19.00 -33.00 0.54
CA CYS A 102 -20.39 -33.09 0.11
C CYS A 102 -20.59 -34.00 -1.11
N ALA A 103 -19.65 -34.04 -2.05
CA ALA A 103 -19.72 -34.95 -3.19
C ALA A 103 -19.65 -36.42 -2.73
N GLN A 104 -18.69 -36.74 -1.87
CA GLN A 104 -18.54 -38.08 -1.28
C GLN A 104 -19.78 -38.49 -0.46
N ALA A 105 -20.26 -37.59 0.39
CA ALA A 105 -21.43 -37.83 1.23
C ALA A 105 -22.71 -38.06 0.40
N ARG A 106 -22.87 -37.37 -0.74
CA ARG A 106 -23.97 -37.63 -1.67
C ARG A 106 -23.88 -39.01 -2.31
N ALA A 107 -22.70 -39.44 -2.73
CA ALA A 107 -22.49 -40.78 -3.28
C ALA A 107 -22.82 -41.88 -2.25
N ALA A 108 -22.56 -41.62 -0.96
CA ALA A 108 -22.90 -42.50 0.14
C ALA A 108 -24.35 -42.38 0.66
N GLY A 109 -25.18 -41.50 0.09
CA GLY A 109 -26.53 -41.22 0.60
C GLY A 109 -26.60 -40.46 1.93
N ASP A 110 -25.46 -40.01 2.47
CA ASP A 110 -25.36 -39.34 3.76
C ASP A 110 -25.52 -37.81 3.66
N ARG A 111 -26.77 -37.34 3.70
CA ARG A 111 -27.05 -35.90 3.74
C ARG A 111 -26.60 -35.21 5.04
N ALA A 112 -26.43 -35.95 6.14
CA ALA A 112 -25.99 -35.37 7.41
C ALA A 112 -24.52 -34.96 7.35
N ALA A 113 -23.65 -35.79 6.78
CA ALA A 113 -22.24 -35.50 6.58
C ALA A 113 -22.01 -34.26 5.69
N CYS A 114 -22.73 -34.13 4.56
CA CYS A 114 -22.63 -32.92 3.74
C CYS A 114 -23.06 -31.65 4.50
N ARG A 115 -24.16 -31.70 5.25
CA ARG A 115 -24.60 -30.55 6.08
C ARG A 115 -23.57 -30.19 7.14
N ALA A 116 -22.92 -31.17 7.76
CA ALA A 116 -21.84 -30.95 8.73
C ALA A 116 -20.64 -30.25 8.08
N ALA A 117 -20.19 -30.71 6.92
CA ALA A 117 -19.09 -30.11 6.17
C ALA A 117 -19.36 -28.65 5.78
N VAL A 118 -20.57 -28.35 5.31
CA VAL A 118 -20.98 -26.96 5.00
C VAL A 118 -21.01 -26.09 6.25
N ARG A 119 -21.52 -26.59 7.38
CA ARG A 119 -21.51 -25.85 8.65
C ARG A 119 -20.08 -25.54 9.11
N GLN A 120 -19.18 -26.50 8.99
CA GLN A 120 -17.76 -26.33 9.31
C GLN A 120 -17.12 -25.25 8.43
N ALA A 121 -17.27 -25.33 7.11
CA ALA A 121 -16.75 -24.30 6.20
C ALA A 121 -17.33 -22.90 6.47
N ARG A 122 -18.62 -22.80 6.79
CA ARG A 122 -19.24 -21.54 7.22
C ARG A 122 -18.65 -21.01 8.53
N GLY A 123 -18.31 -21.89 9.48
CA GLY A 123 -17.58 -21.55 10.69
C GLY A 123 -16.21 -20.96 10.38
N THR A 124 -15.41 -21.68 9.59
CA THR A 124 -14.08 -21.24 9.15
C THR A 124 -14.14 -19.89 8.45
N LEU A 125 -15.05 -19.69 7.50
CA LEU A 125 -15.16 -18.44 6.76
C LEU A 125 -15.61 -17.26 7.63
N ARG A 126 -16.42 -17.50 8.68
CA ARG A 126 -16.72 -16.46 9.69
C ARG A 126 -15.46 -16.05 10.46
N GLY A 127 -14.62 -17.02 10.82
CA GLY A 127 -13.30 -16.76 11.41
C GLY A 127 -12.40 -15.92 10.50
N LEU A 128 -12.27 -16.33 9.23
CA LEU A 128 -11.44 -15.63 8.23
C LEU A 128 -11.93 -14.21 7.94
N ARG A 129 -13.25 -13.97 7.92
CA ARG A 129 -13.82 -12.61 7.80
C ARG A 129 -13.47 -11.73 9.01
N THR A 130 -13.38 -12.32 10.20
CA THR A 130 -12.97 -11.59 11.40
C THR A 130 -11.49 -11.23 11.32
N GLN A 131 -10.64 -12.16 10.91
CA GLN A 131 -9.21 -11.90 10.68
C GLN A 131 -9.00 -10.81 9.61
N LEU A 132 -9.79 -10.82 8.52
CA LEU A 132 -9.71 -9.76 7.51
C LEU A 132 -10.11 -8.39 8.06
N ARG A 133 -11.15 -8.33 8.91
CA ARG A 133 -11.53 -7.08 9.59
C ARG A 133 -10.40 -6.57 10.48
N THR A 134 -9.78 -7.44 11.26
CA THR A 134 -8.61 -7.07 12.09
C THR A 134 -7.45 -6.55 11.23
N ALA A 135 -7.10 -7.24 10.14
CA ALA A 135 -6.05 -6.80 9.22
C ALA A 135 -6.36 -5.43 8.60
N ARG A 136 -7.63 -5.16 8.28
CA ARG A 136 -8.09 -3.87 7.74
C ARG A 136 -8.01 -2.76 8.79
N THR A 137 -8.40 -3.03 10.03
CA THR A 137 -8.23 -2.08 11.15
C THR A 137 -6.76 -1.75 11.36
N ALA A 138 -5.88 -2.76 11.39
CA ALA A 138 -4.43 -2.57 11.52
C ALA A 138 -3.85 -1.74 10.37
N TYR A 139 -4.27 -2.00 9.12
CA TYR A 139 -3.88 -1.19 7.96
C TYR A 139 -4.25 0.29 8.14
N HIS A 140 -5.49 0.58 8.54
CA HIS A 140 -5.94 1.96 8.76
C HIS A 140 -5.22 2.64 9.91
N GLN A 141 -4.96 1.92 11.00
CA GLN A 141 -4.16 2.44 12.11
C GLN A 141 -2.72 2.76 11.68
N GLY A 142 -2.09 1.89 10.88
CA GLY A 142 -0.77 2.14 10.29
C GLY A 142 -0.75 3.40 9.43
N VAL A 143 -1.69 3.53 8.49
CA VAL A 143 -1.82 4.73 7.64
C VAL A 143 -2.03 6.01 8.46
N GLN A 144 -2.80 5.94 9.55
CA GLN A 144 -3.01 7.10 10.42
C GLN A 144 -1.77 7.44 11.26
N ALA A 145 -1.04 6.44 11.74
CA ALA A 145 0.22 6.64 12.44
C ALA A 145 1.26 7.30 11.51
N GLU A 146 1.39 6.81 10.27
CA GLU A 146 2.24 7.38 9.22
C GLU A 146 1.86 8.83 8.92
N ARG A 147 0.56 9.12 8.74
CA ARG A 147 0.05 10.49 8.54
C ARG A 147 0.45 11.41 9.69
N LYS A 148 0.22 10.97 10.92
CA LYS A 148 0.54 11.74 12.12
C LYS A 148 2.04 12.00 12.23
N ALA A 149 2.86 10.97 12.01
CA ALA A 149 4.31 11.07 12.05
C ALA A 149 4.83 12.09 11.03
N PHE A 150 4.41 11.97 9.76
CA PHE A 150 4.78 12.90 8.70
C PHE A 150 4.45 14.35 9.06
N TRP A 151 3.19 14.63 9.42
CA TRP A 151 2.77 16.00 9.71
C TRP A 151 3.37 16.55 11.02
N THR A 152 3.71 15.68 11.97
CA THR A 152 4.47 16.09 13.17
C THR A 152 5.86 16.58 12.78
N THR A 153 6.57 15.81 11.95
CA THR A 153 7.89 16.21 11.42
C THR A 153 7.81 17.51 10.64
N ILE A 154 6.84 17.66 9.73
CA ILE A 154 6.70 18.89 8.93
C ILE A 154 6.39 20.09 9.81
N ARG A 155 5.45 19.98 10.77
CA ARG A 155 5.09 21.12 11.65
C ARG A 155 6.23 21.57 12.57
N ALA A 156 7.17 20.68 12.90
CA ALA A 156 8.34 21.02 13.68
C ALA A 156 9.38 21.86 12.89
N LEU A 157 9.25 21.94 11.56
CA LEU A 157 10.11 22.77 10.72
C LEU A 157 9.68 24.24 10.78
N ALA A 158 10.64 25.15 10.61
CA ALA A 158 10.35 26.56 10.44
C ALA A 158 9.34 26.75 9.30
N GLY A 159 8.20 27.38 9.58
CA GLY A 159 7.14 27.61 8.58
C GLY A 159 6.27 26.40 8.23
N GLY A 160 6.52 25.22 8.80
CA GLY A 160 5.76 24.00 8.50
C GLY A 160 4.32 24.02 8.99
N SER A 161 4.00 24.81 10.01
CA SER A 161 2.63 24.99 10.53
C SER A 161 1.67 25.63 9.52
N THR A 162 2.19 26.33 8.50
CA THR A 162 1.36 26.98 7.46
C THR A 162 0.92 26.03 6.33
N VAL A 163 1.44 24.80 6.30
CA VAL A 163 1.09 23.82 5.27
C VAL A 163 -0.18 23.09 5.67
N ALA A 164 -1.17 23.06 4.78
CA ALA A 164 -2.42 22.35 4.99
C ALA A 164 -2.16 20.83 5.17
N PRO A 165 -2.55 20.23 6.30
CA PRO A 165 -2.37 18.80 6.52
C PRO A 165 -3.48 17.98 5.86
N ASP A 166 -3.22 16.69 5.65
CA ASP A 166 -4.27 15.73 5.29
C ASP A 166 -5.26 15.55 6.45
N ARG A 167 -6.57 15.61 6.16
CA ARG A 167 -7.63 15.59 7.20
C ARG A 167 -8.42 14.28 7.27
N THR A 168 -8.39 13.43 6.26
CA THR A 168 -9.23 12.22 6.21
C THR A 168 -8.43 10.96 5.92
N VAL A 169 -8.92 9.81 6.41
CA VAL A 169 -8.49 8.51 5.91
C VAL A 169 -9.03 8.41 4.48
N GLY A 170 -8.20 8.02 3.51
CA GLY A 170 -8.70 7.71 2.17
C GLY A 170 -9.75 6.58 2.20
N PRO A 171 -10.48 6.36 1.10
CA PRO A 171 -11.54 5.34 1.05
C PRO A 171 -11.01 3.93 1.38
N ASP A 172 -11.89 2.93 1.54
CA ASP A 172 -11.58 1.63 2.17
C ASP A 172 -10.98 0.56 1.25
N PRO A 173 -9.84 -0.10 1.56
CA PRO A 173 -9.19 -1.01 0.61
C PRO A 173 -10.12 -2.19 0.32
N GLY A 174 -10.53 -2.37 -0.94
CA GLY A 174 -11.53 -3.36 -1.34
C GLY A 174 -11.27 -4.75 -0.75
N ALA A 175 -12.28 -5.30 -0.05
CA ALA A 175 -12.09 -6.37 0.93
C ALA A 175 -13.12 -7.52 0.82
N ALA A 176 -13.54 -7.90 -0.38
CA ALA A 176 -14.41 -9.07 -0.52
C ALA A 176 -13.61 -10.39 -0.41
N LEU A 177 -14.04 -11.26 0.50
CA LEU A 177 -13.74 -12.70 0.49
C LEU A 177 -14.81 -13.42 -0.34
N PRO A 178 -14.49 -14.57 -0.96
CA PRO A 178 -15.50 -15.37 -1.66
C PRO A 178 -16.63 -15.79 -0.72
N ALA A 179 -17.84 -15.84 -1.24
CA ALA A 179 -19.00 -16.42 -0.57
C ALA A 179 -18.97 -17.96 -0.68
N VAL A 180 -19.69 -18.63 0.25
CA VAL A 180 -19.94 -20.08 0.19
C VAL A 180 -21.02 -20.36 -0.84
#